data_AF-A0A426GML1-F1
#
_entry.id   AF-A0A426GML1-F1
#
_cell.length_a   1.000
_cell.length_b   1.000
_cell.length_c   1.000
_cell.angle_alpha   90.00
_cell.angle_beta   90.00
_cell.angle_gamma   90.00
#
_symmetry.space_group_name_H-M   'P 1'
#
loop_
_entity.id
_entity.type
_entity.pdbx_description
1 polymer ?
#
loop_
_entity_poly.entity_id
_entity_poly.type
_entity_poly.pdbx_seq_one_letter_code
_entity_poly.pdbx_strand_id
1 'polypeptide(L)'
;MVRKVTAKVIKDPTAEADRAWFEAHPERRFRLRDPALVEFKDPLGDPGEGFSWRVLVARLSDGGRLRLPVSLSWELHNDHAKDQHLKILFDQVAPPEAKARLG
;
A
#
# COMPACT_ATOMS: atom_id res chain seq x y z
N MET A 1 20.80 29.57 3.70
CA MET A 1 20.96 28.64 4.84
C MET A 1 20.33 27.31 4.45
N VAL A 2 21.13 26.31 4.08
CA VAL A 2 20.64 25.00 3.61
C VAL A 2 20.43 24.10 4.83
N ARG A 3 19.17 23.78 5.15
CA ARG A 3 18.87 22.73 6.15
C ARG A 3 19.20 21.38 5.51
N LYS A 4 20.37 20.82 5.84
CA LYS A 4 20.68 19.41 5.56
C LYS A 4 19.71 18.55 6.37
N VAL A 5 18.67 18.05 5.72
CA VAL A 5 17.84 16.99 6.30
C VAL A 5 18.68 15.72 6.14
N THR A 6 19.29 15.27 7.23
CA THR A 6 19.92 13.95 7.31
C THR A 6 18.82 12.93 7.01
N ALA A 7 18.76 12.46 5.76
CA ALA A 7 17.94 11.32 5.40
C ALA A 7 18.53 10.11 6.12
N LYS A 8 18.01 9.80 7.31
CA LYS A 8 18.19 8.47 7.88
C LYS A 8 17.53 7.53 6.89
N VAL A 9 18.29 6.55 6.38
CA VAL A 9 17.72 5.35 5.79
C VAL A 9 17.00 4.64 6.94
N ILE A 10 15.77 5.07 7.21
CA ILE A 10 14.87 4.34 8.08
C ILE A 10 14.61 3.07 7.30
N LYS A 11 15.16 1.94 7.76
CA LYS A 11 14.70 0.63 7.29
C LYS A 11 13.22 0.62 7.59
N ASP A 12 12.43 0.86 6.57
CA ASP A 12 10.99 1.00 6.64
C ASP A 12 10.45 -0.36 7.10
N PRO A 13 10.06 -0.53 8.38
CA PRO A 13 9.76 -1.85 8.93
C PRO A 13 8.55 -2.48 8.23
N THR A 14 7.67 -1.63 7.68
CA THR A 14 6.58 -2.07 6.83
C THR A 14 7.06 -2.58 5.48
N ALA A 15 8.21 -2.13 4.95
CA ALA A 15 8.79 -2.65 3.71
C ALA A 15 9.31 -4.07 3.88
N GLU A 16 9.93 -4.36 5.02
CA GLU A 16 10.38 -5.69 5.36
C GLU A 16 9.18 -6.62 5.64
N ALA A 17 8.15 -6.12 6.35
CA ALA A 17 6.92 -6.88 6.58
C ALA A 17 6.13 -7.14 5.29
N ASP A 18 6.05 -6.17 4.37
CA ASP A 18 5.44 -6.32 3.05
C ASP A 18 6.22 -7.32 2.22
N ARG A 19 7.57 -7.25 2.27
CA ARG A 19 8.44 -8.21 1.62
C ARG A 19 8.19 -9.63 2.09
N ALA A 20 8.30 -9.87 3.39
CA ALA A 20 8.17 -11.19 3.99
C ALA A 20 6.79 -11.80 3.68
N TRP A 21 5.74 -10.98 3.68
CA TRP A 21 4.39 -11.43 3.31
C TRP A 21 4.29 -11.86 1.85
N PHE A 22 4.82 -11.09 0.89
CA PHE A 22 4.84 -11.50 -0.53
C PHE A 22 5.77 -12.69 -0.80
N GLU A 23 6.81 -12.89 0.01
CA GLU A 23 7.66 -14.08 -0.05
C GLU A 23 6.91 -15.31 0.47
N ALA A 24 6.05 -15.16 1.48
CA ALA A 24 5.17 -16.22 1.97
C ALA A 24 3.95 -16.49 1.06
N HIS A 25 3.51 -15.49 0.29
CA HIS A 25 2.36 -15.55 -0.61
C HIS A 25 2.76 -15.21 -2.07
N PRO A 26 3.54 -16.08 -2.73
CA PRO A 26 4.05 -15.81 -4.09
C PRO A 26 2.94 -15.71 -5.15
N GLU A 27 1.76 -16.32 -4.90
CA GLU A 27 0.59 -16.22 -5.77
C GLU A 27 -0.12 -14.86 -5.70
N ARG A 28 0.14 -14.07 -4.65
CA ARG A 28 -0.50 -12.77 -4.42
C ARG A 28 0.29 -11.65 -5.07
N ARG A 29 -0.39 -10.80 -5.84
CA ARG A 29 0.18 -9.56 -6.42
C ARG A 29 -0.17 -8.34 -5.58
N PHE A 30 -1.24 -8.44 -4.80
CA PHE A 30 -1.73 -7.37 -3.94
C PHE A 30 -1.85 -7.84 -2.49
N ARG A 31 -1.57 -6.92 -1.57
CA ARG A 31 -1.80 -7.09 -0.14
C ARG A 31 -2.60 -5.91 0.36
N LEU A 32 -3.65 -6.18 1.13
CA LEU A 32 -4.37 -5.16 1.87
C LEU A 32 -4.01 -5.28 3.34
N ARG A 33 -3.66 -4.16 3.96
CA ARG A 33 -3.37 -4.10 5.40
C ARG A 33 -3.76 -2.76 5.97
N ASP A 34 -3.84 -2.70 7.29
CA ASP A 34 -3.99 -1.44 8.00
C ASP A 34 -2.71 -0.58 7.89
N PRO A 35 -2.84 0.75 7.88
CA PRO A 35 -1.72 1.66 7.87
C PRO A 35 -0.93 1.51 9.16
N ALA A 36 0.40 1.48 9.04
CA ALA A 36 1.23 1.50 10.23
C ALA A 36 1.26 2.92 10.84
N LEU A 37 1.48 2.99 12.16
CA LEU A 37 1.71 4.25 12.86
C LEU A 37 2.82 5.03 12.15
N VAL A 38 2.54 6.30 11.84
CA VAL A 38 3.43 7.25 11.16
C VAL A 38 3.93 6.82 9.76
N GLU A 39 3.24 5.88 9.10
CA GLU A 39 3.61 5.42 7.77
C GLU A 39 3.46 6.49 6.68
N PHE A 40 2.44 7.34 6.81
CA PHE A 40 2.20 8.45 5.89
C PHE A 40 2.58 9.76 6.56
N LYS A 41 3.36 10.56 5.84
CA LYS A 41 3.86 11.86 6.33
C LYS A 41 2.79 12.95 6.27
N ASP A 42 1.85 12.80 5.34
CA ASP A 42 0.69 13.67 5.18
C ASP A 42 -0.53 13.04 5.87
N PRO A 43 -1.38 13.85 6.53
CA PRO A 43 -2.63 13.37 7.08
C PRO A 43 -3.50 12.85 5.92
N LEU A 44 -3.87 11.57 5.98
CA LEU A 44 -4.73 10.95 4.96
C LEU A 44 -6.12 11.62 4.87
N GLY A 45 -6.53 12.33 5.93
CA GLY A 45 -7.84 12.96 6.05
C GLY A 45 -8.85 12.03 6.70
N ASP A 46 -10.14 12.34 6.54
CA ASP A 46 -11.22 11.48 7.01
C ASP A 46 -11.50 10.38 5.97
N PRO A 47 -11.55 9.10 6.36
CA PRO A 47 -11.84 8.01 5.42
C PRO A 47 -13.31 7.99 4.95
N GLY A 48 -14.21 8.69 5.63
CA GLY A 48 -15.66 8.64 5.45
C GLY A 48 -16.37 7.76 6.48
N GLU A 49 -17.64 8.08 6.78
CA GLU A 49 -18.45 7.30 7.72
C GLU A 49 -18.64 5.86 7.22
N GLY A 50 -18.26 4.87 8.04
CA GLY A 50 -18.28 3.44 7.68
C GLY A 50 -17.05 2.95 6.89
N PHE A 51 -16.06 3.82 6.65
CA PHE A 51 -14.82 3.49 5.95
C PHE A 51 -13.60 3.62 6.87
N SER A 52 -12.56 2.83 6.62
CA SER A 52 -11.25 2.96 7.29
C SER A 52 -10.16 3.19 6.28
N TRP A 53 -9.11 3.88 6.69
CA TRP A 53 -7.87 3.92 5.95
C TRP A 53 -7.21 2.55 5.94
N ARG A 54 -6.85 2.10 4.74
CA ARG A 54 -6.08 0.90 4.49
C ARG A 54 -4.98 1.19 3.49
N VAL A 55 -4.00 0.30 3.46
CA VAL A 55 -2.86 0.40 2.57
C VAL A 55 -2.92 -0.76 1.61
N LEU A 56 -3.18 -0.43 0.35
CA LEU A 56 -3.06 -1.34 -0.76
C LEU A 56 -1.59 -1.39 -1.19
N VAL A 57 -0.94 -2.52 -0.95
CA VAL A 57 0.42 -2.78 -1.40
C VAL A 57 0.35 -3.59 -2.68
N ALA A 58 0.91 -3.07 -3.77
CA ALA A 58 1.01 -3.77 -5.04
C ALA A 58 2.46 -4.13 -5.33
N ARG A 59 2.69 -5.38 -5.73
CA ARG A 59 3.98 -5.83 -6.24
C ARG A 59 4.08 -5.49 -7.73
N LEU A 60 5.08 -4.69 -8.09
CA LEU A 60 5.37 -4.30 -9.47
C LEU A 60 6.29 -5.35 -10.14
N SER A 61 6.29 -5.39 -11.46
CA SER A 61 7.07 -6.35 -12.25
C SER A 61 8.58 -6.21 -12.06
N ASP A 62 9.05 -5.01 -11.71
CA ASP A 62 10.45 -4.68 -11.45
C ASP A 62 10.94 -5.14 -10.05
N GLY A 63 10.09 -5.86 -9.29
CA GLY A 63 10.37 -6.23 -7.89
C GLY A 63 10.14 -5.09 -6.89
N GLY A 64 9.87 -3.88 -7.38
CA GLY A 64 9.39 -2.75 -6.58
C GLY A 64 8.01 -3.02 -5.98
N ARG A 65 7.69 -2.30 -4.91
CA ARG A 65 6.37 -2.35 -4.27
C ARG A 65 5.81 -0.95 -4.15
N LEU A 66 4.56 -0.78 -4.53
CA LEU A 66 3.84 0.48 -4.37
C LEU A 66 2.88 0.36 -3.21
N ARG A 67 2.76 1.42 -2.41
CA ARG A 67 1.79 1.53 -1.33
C ARG A 67 0.85 2.67 -1.62
N LEU A 68 -0.44 2.38 -1.60
CA LEU A 68 -1.48 3.35 -1.85
C LEU A 68 -2.42 3.38 -0.65
N PRO A 69 -2.60 4.53 0.01
CA PRO A 69 -3.66 4.67 0.99
C PRO A 69 -5.01 4.67 0.27
N VAL A 70 -5.93 3.84 0.74
CA VAL A 70 -7.28 3.66 0.18
C VAL A 70 -8.28 3.67 1.33
N SER A 71 -9.41 4.36 1.16
CA SER A 71 -10.54 4.26 2.07
C SER A 71 -11.40 3.07 1.66
N LEU A 72 -11.60 2.12 2.57
CA LEU A 72 -12.39 0.91 2.32
C LEU A 72 -13.39 0.68 3.44
N SER A 73 -14.57 0.16 3.09
CA SER A 73 -15.61 -0.17 4.06
C SER A 73 -15.06 -1.12 5.12
N TRP A 74 -15.43 -0.90 6.38
CA TRP A 74 -15.03 -1.77 7.50
C TRP A 74 -15.46 -3.23 7.30
N GLU A 75 -16.54 -3.45 6.54
CA GLU A 75 -17.06 -4.76 6.22
C GLU A 75 -16.14 -5.58 5.30
N LEU A 76 -15.23 -4.92 4.57
CA LEU A 76 -14.26 -5.63 3.74
C LEU A 76 -13.20 -6.25 4.67
N HIS A 77 -13.00 -7.56 4.67
CA HIS A 77 -11.89 -8.17 5.40
C HIS A 77 -10.60 -8.15 4.57
N ASN A 78 -9.48 -7.72 5.18
CA ASN A 78 -8.15 -7.68 4.55
C ASN A 78 -7.74 -9.02 3.91
N ASP A 79 -7.99 -10.12 4.63
CA ASP A 79 -7.62 -11.47 4.21
C ASP A 79 -8.50 -12.02 3.07
N HIS A 80 -9.75 -11.56 2.99
CA HIS A 80 -10.74 -12.02 2.02
C HIS A 80 -10.70 -11.21 0.71
N ALA A 81 -9.94 -10.11 0.68
CA ALA A 81 -9.78 -9.32 -0.52
C ALA A 81 -9.05 -10.12 -1.60
N LYS A 82 -9.76 -10.43 -2.69
CA LYS A 82 -9.20 -11.12 -3.85
C LYS A 82 -8.36 -10.16 -4.69
N ASP A 83 -7.26 -10.65 -5.25
CA ASP A 83 -6.38 -9.87 -6.13
C ASP A 83 -7.11 -9.21 -7.29
N GLN A 84 -8.17 -9.85 -7.82
CA GLN A 84 -9.00 -9.25 -8.88
C GLN A 84 -9.70 -7.95 -8.41
N HIS A 85 -10.28 -7.94 -7.21
CA HIS A 85 -10.90 -6.73 -6.66
C HIS A 85 -9.85 -5.68 -6.31
N LEU A 86 -8.72 -6.11 -5.73
CA LEU A 86 -7.60 -5.24 -5.40
C LEU A 86 -6.96 -4.62 -6.65
N LYS A 87 -6.94 -5.33 -7.78
CA LYS A 87 -6.49 -4.79 -9.07
C LYS A 87 -7.41 -3.69 -9.58
N ILE A 88 -8.73 -3.85 -9.44
CA ILE A 88 -9.70 -2.82 -9.83
C ILE A 88 -9.49 -1.56 -8.99
N LEU A 89 -9.36 -1.71 -7.67
CA LEU A 89 -9.07 -0.60 -6.76
C LEU A 89 -7.73 0.06 -7.11
N PHE A 90 -6.70 -0.73 -7.37
CA PHE A 90 -5.40 -0.23 -7.80
C PHE A 90 -5.54 0.58 -9.08
N ASP A 91 -6.29 0.12 -10.08
CA ASP A 91 -6.49 0.92 -11.29
C ASP A 91 -7.26 2.22 -10.99
N GLN A 92 -8.17 2.24 -10.02
CA GLN A 92 -8.88 3.49 -9.70
C GLN A 92 -8.00 4.51 -8.99
N VAL A 93 -7.12 4.07 -8.08
CA VAL A 93 -6.36 4.98 -7.19
C VAL A 93 -4.88 5.16 -7.58
N ALA A 94 -4.30 4.25 -8.36
CA ALA A 94 -2.89 4.31 -8.70
C ALA A 94 -2.61 5.40 -9.74
N PRO A 95 -1.47 6.10 -9.63
CA PRO A 95 -1.03 7.02 -10.67
C PRO A 95 -0.75 6.25 -11.97
N PRO A 96 -0.91 6.87 -13.15
CA PRO A 96 -0.75 6.21 -14.45
C PRO A 96 0.61 5.53 -14.62
N GLU A 97 1.67 6.10 -14.05
CA GLU A 97 3.03 5.52 -14.04
C GLU A 97 3.09 4.18 -13.29
N ALA A 98 2.36 4.05 -12.18
CA ALA A 98 2.30 2.82 -11.42
C ALA A 98 1.48 1.73 -12.14
N LYS A 99 0.40 2.11 -12.82
CA LYS A 99 -0.40 1.21 -13.65
C LYS A 99 0.42 0.56 -14.75
N ALA A 100 1.26 1.35 -15.42
CA ALA A 100 2.16 0.86 -16.47
C ALA A 100 3.19 -0.16 -15.96
N ARG A 101 3.50 -0.15 -14.66
CA ARG A 101 4.49 -1.05 -14.02
C ARG A 101 3.88 -2.30 -13.38
N LEU A 102 2.55 -2.45 -13.44
CA LEU A 102 1.82 -3.52 -12.75
C LEU A 102 1.86 -4.88 -13.50
N GLY A 103 2.29 -4.93 -14.75
CA GLY A 103 2.47 -6.18 -15.52
C GLY A 103 1.16 -6.80 -16.00
#